data_AF-A0A7C1NNY4-F1
#
_entry.id   AF-A0A7C1NNY4-F1
#
_cell.length_a   1.000
_cell.length_b   1.000
_cell.length_c   1.000
_cell.angle_alpha   90.00
_cell.angle_beta   90.00
_cell.angle_gamma   90.00
#
_symmetry.space_group_name_H-M   'P 1'
#
loop_
_entity.id
_entity.type
_entity.pdbx_description
1 polymer ?
#
loop_
_entity_poly.entity_id
_entity_poly.type
_entity_poly.pdbx_seq_one_letter_code
_entity_poly.pdbx_strand_id
1 'polypeptide(L)'
;MGEPGGIGPEIALKAVAATIRDYDHVLVGDKAVFRETASMLRKNGAFLPFSLDNELSIVSAGSAAKGFTKNLPSKEGGRAAYQAIKKATELAMAGQVDAVATAPISK
;
A
#
# COMPACT_ATOMS: atom_id res chain seq x y z
N MET A 1 -1.60 -1.51 -2.16
CA MET A 1 -0.47 -2.17 -1.46
C MET A 1 0.33 -3.11 -2.36
N GLY A 2 -0.33 -3.96 -3.15
CA GLY A 2 0.38 -5.06 -3.81
C GLY A 2 0.70 -6.16 -2.81
N GLU A 3 1.69 -6.99 -3.09
CA GLU A 3 2.13 -8.02 -2.14
C GLU A 3 2.92 -7.44 -0.95
N PRO A 4 2.51 -7.69 0.31
CA PRO A 4 3.20 -7.18 1.50
C PRO A 4 4.67 -7.59 1.61
N GLY A 5 5.01 -8.81 1.19
CA GLY A 5 6.38 -9.35 1.23
C GLY A 5 7.27 -8.88 0.07
N GLY A 6 6.68 -8.28 -0.96
CA GLY A 6 7.41 -7.78 -2.13
C GLY A 6 7.73 -6.29 -2.04
N ILE A 7 8.02 -5.69 -3.20
CA ILE A 7 8.30 -4.25 -3.34
C ILE A 7 7.03 -3.38 -3.44
N GLY A 8 5.84 -4.00 -3.46
CA GLY A 8 4.57 -3.31 -3.69
C GLY A 8 4.32 -2.12 -2.74
N PRO A 9 4.46 -2.31 -1.41
CA PRO A 9 4.30 -1.22 -0.45
C PRO A 9 5.31 -0.08 -0.66
N GLU A 10 6.55 -0.40 -1.05
CA GLU A 10 7.59 0.60 -1.31
C GLU A 10 7.25 1.45 -2.53
N ILE A 11 6.87 0.81 -3.63
CA ILE A 11 6.49 1.50 -4.87
C ILE A 11 5.27 2.40 -4.61
N ALA A 12 4.29 1.92 -3.85
CA ALA A 12 3.12 2.72 -3.49
C ALA A 12 3.51 3.99 -2.71
N LEU A 13 4.36 3.88 -1.69
CA LEU A 13 4.80 5.04 -0.90
C LEU A 13 5.63 6.02 -1.71
N LYS A 14 6.51 5.54 -2.58
CA LYS A 14 7.31 6.38 -3.48
C LYS A 14 6.44 7.10 -4.52
N ALA A 15 5.45 6.42 -5.09
CA ALA A 15 4.51 7.03 -6.03
C ALA A 15 3.70 8.15 -5.38
N VAL A 16 3.17 7.90 -4.17
CA VAL A 16 2.50 8.93 -3.37
C VAL A 16 3.45 10.08 -3.09
N ALA A 17 4.70 9.82 -2.65
CA ALA A 17 5.67 10.89 -2.36
C ALA A 17 5.93 11.80 -3.56
N ALA A 18 5.97 11.23 -4.77
CA ALA A 18 6.20 11.97 -5.99
C ALA A 18 4.99 12.77 -6.48
N THR A 19 3.77 12.42 -6.04
CA THR A 19 2.52 12.93 -6.62
C THR A 19 1.52 13.46 -5.58
N ILE A 20 1.92 13.56 -4.30
CA ILE A 20 1.07 14.01 -3.18
C ILE A 20 0.56 15.45 -3.35
N ARG A 21 1.24 16.26 -4.19
CA ARG A 21 0.83 17.64 -4.49
C ARG A 21 -0.18 17.74 -5.64
N ASP A 22 -0.26 16.70 -6.46
CA ASP A 22 -1.06 16.70 -7.69
C ASP A 22 -2.41 16.01 -7.49
N TYR A 23 -2.49 15.05 -6.58
CA TYR A 23 -3.67 14.23 -6.34
C TYR A 23 -3.89 13.96 -4.85
N ASP A 24 -5.15 13.76 -4.48
CA ASP A 24 -5.51 13.15 -3.21
C ASP A 24 -5.30 11.64 -3.28
N HIS A 25 -4.57 11.08 -2.31
CA HIS A 25 -4.18 9.67 -2.32
C HIS A 25 -4.92 8.86 -1.26
N VAL A 26 -5.42 7.70 -1.67
CA VAL A 26 -5.95 6.66 -0.77
C VAL A 26 -5.10 5.41 -0.89
N LEU A 27 -4.38 5.04 0.17
CA LEU A 27 -3.70 3.75 0.23
C LEU A 27 -4.66 2.67 0.71
N VAL A 28 -4.75 1.59 -0.06
CA VAL A 28 -5.57 0.42 0.30
C VAL A 28 -4.64 -0.74 0.67
N GLY A 29 -4.75 -1.24 1.91
CA GLY A 29 -3.95 -2.34 2.45
C GLY A 29 -3.74 -2.27 3.97
N ASP A 30 -2.83 -3.10 4.48
CA ASP A 30 -2.52 -3.16 5.91
C ASP A 30 -1.65 -1.97 6.34
N LYS A 31 -2.16 -1.18 7.30
CA LYS A 31 -1.47 0.02 7.82
C LYS A 31 -0.13 -0.32 8.49
N ALA A 32 0.00 -1.49 9.13
CA ALA A 32 1.25 -1.91 9.76
C ALA A 32 2.35 -2.12 8.71
N VAL A 33 2.01 -2.71 7.57
CA VAL A 33 2.93 -2.92 6.44
C VAL A 33 3.43 -1.56 5.91
N PHE A 34 2.53 -0.61 5.65
CA PHE A 34 2.94 0.72 5.19
C PHE A 34 3.81 1.46 6.21
N ARG A 35 3.50 1.38 7.50
CA ARG A 35 4.33 1.98 8.56
C ARG A 35 5.73 1.38 8.59
N GLU A 36 5.82 0.05 8.53
CA GLU A 36 7.11 -0.64 8.51
C GLU A 36 7.94 -0.24 7.28
N THR A 37 7.33 -0.26 6.09
CA THR A 37 7.99 0.15 4.85
C THR A 37 8.42 1.61 4.88
N ALA A 38 7.58 2.53 5.35
CA ALA A 38 7.93 3.95 5.45
C ALA A 38 9.10 4.18 6.43
N SER A 39 9.14 3.44 7.54
CA SER A 39 10.25 3.48 8.50
C SER A 39 11.56 3.02 7.85
N MET A 40 11.53 1.91 7.10
CA MET A 40 12.71 1.44 6.35
C MET A 40 13.17 2.42 5.28
N LEU A 41 12.23 2.97 4.49
CA LEU A 41 12.55 3.94 3.44
C LEU A 41 13.24 5.18 4.00
N ARG A 42 12.71 5.73 5.10
CA ARG A 42 13.32 6.88 5.79
C ARG A 42 14.71 6.56 6.34
N LYS A 43 14.89 5.38 6.95
CA LYS A 43 16.21 4.92 7.42
C LYS A 43 17.22 4.81 6.28
N ASN A 44 16.76 4.46 5.08
CA ASN A 44 17.58 4.37 3.87
C ASN A 44 17.71 5.71 3.12
N GLY A 45 17.29 6.84 3.73
CA GLY A 45 17.46 8.18 3.17
C GLY A 45 16.37 8.63 2.19
N ALA A 46 15.29 7.86 2.02
CA ALA A 46 14.18 8.29 1.18
C ALA A 46 13.39 9.44 1.83
N PHE A 47 13.11 10.47 1.06
CA PHE A 47 12.25 11.56 1.49
C PHE A 47 10.77 11.22 1.23
N LEU A 48 9.99 11.15 2.31
CA LEU A 48 8.53 10.96 2.26
C LEU A 48 7.88 12.23 2.83
N PRO A 49 7.36 13.14 1.98
CA PRO A 49 6.82 14.45 2.36
C PRO A 49 5.44 14.38 3.02
N PHE A 50 5.12 13.28 3.70
CA PHE A 50 3.83 13.07 4.33
C PHE A 50 3.91 12.20 5.60
N SER A 51 2.95 12.37 6.49
CA SER A 51 2.67 11.48 7.62
C SER A 51 1.56 10.50 7.29
N LEU A 52 1.85 9.19 7.39
CA LEU A 52 0.87 8.11 7.22
C LEU A 52 -0.30 8.18 8.21
N ASP A 53 -0.16 8.91 9.32
CA ASP A 53 -1.17 8.97 10.36
C ASP A 53 -2.06 10.21 10.26
N ASN A 54 -1.59 11.28 9.63
CA ASN A 54 -2.28 12.56 9.64
C ASN A 54 -2.64 13.07 8.23
N GLU A 55 -1.84 12.75 7.21
CA GLU A 55 -1.95 13.38 5.88
C GLU A 55 -2.37 12.38 4.79
N LEU A 56 -2.39 11.08 5.10
CA LEU A 56 -2.70 10.04 4.12
C LEU A 56 -3.87 9.17 4.56
N SER A 57 -4.89 9.07 3.71
CA SER A 57 -6.02 8.17 3.92
C SER A 57 -5.59 6.73 3.68
N ILE A 58 -5.64 5.90 4.73
CA ILE A 58 -5.33 4.47 4.64
C ILE A 58 -6.60 3.66 4.91
N VAL A 59 -7.10 3.00 3.87
CA VAL A 59 -8.21 2.06 3.97
C VAL A 59 -7.66 0.67 4.24
N SER A 60 -7.95 0.16 5.44
CA SER A 60 -7.56 -1.19 5.81
C SER A 60 -8.27 -2.21 4.91
N ALA A 61 -7.48 -3.06 4.25
CA ALA A 61 -7.99 -4.12 3.40
C ALA A 61 -7.14 -5.38 3.59
N GLY A 62 -7.72 -6.37 4.25
CA GLY A 62 -7.02 -7.56 4.68
C GLY A 62 -6.09 -7.34 5.87
N SER A 63 -5.67 -8.43 6.50
CA SER A 63 -4.65 -8.42 7.54
C SER A 63 -3.47 -9.22 7.04
N ALA A 64 -2.31 -8.57 6.98
CA ALA A 64 -1.03 -9.23 6.72
C ALA A 64 -0.29 -9.54 8.04
N ALA A 65 -0.93 -9.28 9.20
CA ALA A 65 -0.29 -9.15 10.50
C ALA A 65 0.55 -10.35 10.95
N LYS A 66 0.31 -11.56 10.42
CA LYS A 66 1.13 -12.75 10.66
C LYS A 66 1.09 -13.66 9.43
N GLY A 67 2.22 -13.87 8.76
CA GLY A 67 2.32 -14.96 7.78
C GLY A 67 3.11 -14.67 6.49
N PHE A 68 3.71 -13.50 6.32
CA PHE A 68 4.57 -13.24 5.17
C PHE A 68 6.01 -12.93 5.59
N THR A 69 6.96 -13.42 4.80
CA THR A 69 8.38 -13.11 4.94
C THR A 69 8.76 -12.18 3.79
N LYS A 70 9.55 -11.13 4.07
CA LYS A 70 10.03 -10.24 3.01
C LYS A 70 10.85 -11.04 1.99
N ASN A 71 10.68 -10.68 0.71
CA ASN A 71 11.30 -11.33 -0.44
C ASN A 71 10.88 -12.80 -0.65
N LEU A 72 9.80 -13.26 0.00
CA LEU A 72 9.29 -14.61 -0.19
C LEU A 72 7.78 -14.58 -0.43
N PRO A 73 7.32 -15.03 -1.62
CA PRO A 73 5.91 -15.16 -1.90
C PRO A 73 5.19 -16.06 -0.88
N SER A 74 4.02 -15.62 -0.43
CA SER A 74 3.20 -16.37 0.52
C SER A 74 1.73 -16.35 0.09
N LYS A 75 0.98 -17.40 0.45
CA LYS A 75 -0.47 -17.46 0.17
C LYS A 75 -1.20 -16.33 0.89
N GLU A 76 -0.76 -16.01 2.08
CA GLU A 76 -1.25 -14.92 2.94
C GLU A 76 -0.98 -13.57 2.29
N GLY A 77 0.23 -13.35 1.76
CA GLY A 77 0.59 -12.16 1.01
C GLY A 77 -0.26 -11.98 -0.25
N GLY A 78 -0.46 -13.05 -1.03
CA GLY A 78 -1.34 -13.04 -2.20
C GLY A 78 -2.80 -12.74 -1.84
N ARG A 79 -3.32 -13.32 -0.74
CA ARG A 79 -4.67 -13.04 -0.24
C ARG A 79 -4.82 -11.58 0.19
N ALA A 80 -3.85 -11.01 0.90
CA ALA A 80 -3.85 -9.61 1.30
C ALA A 80 -3.82 -8.67 0.08
N ALA A 81 -2.98 -8.97 -0.92
CA ALA A 81 -2.94 -8.22 -2.17
C ALA A 81 -4.28 -8.25 -2.91
N TYR A 82 -4.89 -9.43 -3.03
CA TYR A 82 -6.22 -9.58 -3.63
C TYR A 82 -7.30 -8.79 -2.88
N GLN A 83 -7.32 -8.86 -1.55
CA GLN A 83 -8.26 -8.10 -0.73
C GLN A 83 -8.09 -6.59 -0.90
N ALA A 84 -6.85 -6.10 -0.99
CA ALA A 84 -6.57 -4.70 -1.28
C ALA A 84 -7.08 -4.27 -2.67
N ILE A 85 -6.87 -5.10 -3.70
CA ILE A 85 -7.39 -4.83 -5.05
C ILE A 85 -8.91 -4.79 -5.04
N LYS A 86 -9.56 -5.82 -4.46
CA LYS A 86 -11.02 -5.88 -4.35
C LYS A 86 -11.57 -4.62 -3.68
N LYS A 87 -10.97 -4.20 -2.57
CA LYS A 87 -11.43 -3.01 -1.85
C LYS A 87 -11.22 -1.72 -2.64
N ALA A 88 -10.10 -1.59 -3.35
CA ALA A 88 -9.87 -0.44 -4.23
C ALA A 88 -10.90 -0.39 -5.38
N THR A 89 -11.23 -1.53 -5.98
CA THR A 89 -12.28 -1.63 -7.01
C THR A 89 -13.66 -1.24 -6.44
N GLU A 90 -14.01 -1.70 -5.23
CA GLU A 90 -15.27 -1.30 -4.57
C GLU A 90 -15.37 0.21 -4.38
N LEU A 91 -14.27 0.88 -3.98
CA LEU A 91 -14.24 2.34 -3.81
C LEU A 91 -14.45 3.07 -5.14
N ALA A 92 -13.81 2.59 -6.21
CA ALA A 92 -13.95 3.16 -7.55
C ALA A 92 -15.38 2.98 -8.10
N MET A 93 -15.95 1.78 -7.93
CA MET A 93 -17.35 1.51 -8.33
C MET A 93 -18.36 2.34 -7.54
N ALA A 94 -18.04 2.70 -6.30
CA ALA A 94 -18.84 3.58 -5.46
C ALA A 94 -18.63 5.07 -5.75
N GLY A 95 -17.76 5.45 -6.71
CA GLY A 95 -17.44 6.83 -7.04
C GLY A 95 -16.67 7.58 -5.94
N GLN A 96 -16.01 6.86 -5.02
CA GLN A 96 -15.21 7.47 -3.94
C GLN A 96 -13.78 7.80 -4.36
N VAL A 97 -13.31 7.23 -5.47
CA VAL A 97 -12.01 7.53 -6.08
C VAL A 97 -12.17 7.57 -7.59
N ASP A 98 -11.43 8.47 -8.24
CA ASP A 98 -11.49 8.66 -9.70
C ASP A 98 -10.70 7.59 -10.49
N ALA A 99 -9.66 7.02 -9.86
CA ALA A 99 -8.78 6.05 -10.49
C ALA A 99 -8.19 5.05 -9.49
N VAL A 100 -7.75 3.89 -10.00
CA VAL A 100 -7.07 2.85 -9.22
C VAL A 100 -5.73 2.52 -9.87
N ALA A 101 -4.65 2.63 -9.08
CA ALA A 101 -3.32 2.15 -9.46
C ALA A 101 -2.94 0.92 -8.61
N THR A 102 -2.61 -0.19 -9.26
CA THR A 102 -2.21 -1.42 -8.59
C THR A 102 -0.69 -1.56 -8.57
N ALA A 103 -0.15 -1.90 -7.40
CA ALA A 103 1.25 -2.26 -7.26
C ALA A 103 1.47 -3.74 -7.65
N PRO A 104 2.71 -4.17 -7.96
CA PRO A 104 2.99 -5.55 -8.35
C PRO A 104 2.46 -6.59 -7.36
N ILE A 105 1.94 -7.68 -7.92
CA ILE A 105 1.46 -8.85 -7.19
C ILE A 105 2.18 -10.09 -7.69
N SER A 106 2.54 -11.00 -6.78
CA SER A 106 2.96 -12.35 -7.15
C SER A 106 1.72 -13.20 -7.40
N LYS A 107 1.69 -13.89 -8.55
CA LYS A 107 0.63 -14.82 -8.95
C LYS A 107 1.03 -16.26 -8.63
#